data_AF-A0A4R0Y5B2-F1
#
_entry.id   AF-A0A4R0Y5B2-F1
#
_cell.length_a   1.000
_cell.length_b   1.000
_cell.length_c   1.000
_cell.angle_alpha   90.00
_cell.angle_beta   90.00
_cell.angle_gamma   90.00
#
_symmetry.space_group_name_H-M   'P 1'
#
loop_
_entity.id
_entity.type
_entity.pdbx_description
1 polymer ?
#
loop_
_entity_poly.entity_id
_entity_poly.type
_entity_poly.pdbx_seq_one_letter_code
_entity_poly.pdbx_strand_id
1 'polypeptide(L)'
;MPFTPTRAETHALQRSADRVALRIIRTCRIPRHEQEDLRQDLLTDLFARLKGFDPARGELGPFAAACFDHRAIRLTERILRGRATMAPISLDDPQPGGEGLTIGDSVAEADGYGAWLGQPTDAFAAAERRIDLDRALGTLPAETLPLCAELTERSPHELAKASPTSRATLYRHLRELRLRLLVAGIPATA
;
A
#
# COMPACT_ATOMS: atom_id res chain seq x y z
N MET A 1 15.88 -13.85 35.85
CA MET A 1 16.88 -13.60 34.80
C MET A 1 16.40 -14.31 33.53
N PRO A 2 16.26 -13.64 32.38
CA PRO A 2 15.89 -14.34 31.15
C PRO A 2 16.99 -15.36 30.79
N PHE A 3 16.58 -16.58 30.43
CA PHE A 3 17.51 -17.61 29.99
C PHE A 3 18.28 -17.10 28.77
N THR A 4 19.62 -17.16 28.84
CA THR A 4 20.50 -16.74 27.75
C THR A 4 21.29 -17.96 27.27
N PRO A 5 21.11 -18.37 26.00
CA PRO A 5 21.81 -19.53 25.47
C PRO A 5 23.31 -19.26 25.38
N THR A 6 24.09 -20.30 25.62
CA THR A 6 25.53 -20.30 25.41
C THR A 6 25.86 -20.13 23.93
N ARG A 7 27.13 -19.81 23.63
CA ARG A 7 27.60 -19.71 22.24
C ARG A 7 27.39 -21.01 21.46
N ALA A 8 27.65 -22.17 22.09
CA ALA A 8 27.46 -23.47 21.45
C ALA A 8 25.99 -23.75 21.12
N GLU A 9 25.08 -23.46 22.06
CA GLU A 9 23.64 -23.55 21.84
C GLU A 9 23.18 -22.59 20.74
N THR A 10 23.68 -21.37 20.72
CA THR A 10 23.36 -20.38 19.68
C THR A 10 23.72 -20.89 18.28
N HIS A 11 24.90 -21.49 18.11
CA HIS A 11 25.28 -22.11 16.84
C HIS A 11 24.41 -23.32 16.48
N ALA A 12 23.98 -24.12 17.47
CA ALA A 12 23.04 -25.21 17.23
C ALA A 12 21.65 -24.71 16.80
N LEU A 13 21.16 -23.63 17.43
CA LEU A 13 19.91 -22.97 17.08
C LEU A 13 19.95 -22.39 15.66
N GLN A 14 21.05 -21.72 15.27
CA GLN A 14 21.24 -21.22 13.90
C GLN A 14 21.12 -22.35 12.87
N ARG A 15 21.84 -23.47 13.07
CA ARG A 15 21.75 -24.63 12.17
C ARG A 15 20.35 -25.24 12.10
N SER A 16 19.62 -25.25 13.22
CA SER A 16 18.24 -25.74 13.25
C SER A 16 17.31 -24.79 12.48
N ALA A 17 17.44 -23.48 12.69
CA ALA A 17 16.70 -22.46 11.97
C ALA A 17 16.99 -22.51 10.45
N ASP A 18 18.25 -22.73 10.04
CA ASP A 18 18.63 -22.91 8.64
C ASP A 18 17.88 -24.07 7.97
N ARG A 19 17.75 -25.20 8.65
CA ARG A 19 17.01 -26.36 8.11
C ARG A 19 15.54 -26.02 7.91
N VAL A 20 14.94 -25.28 8.85
CA VAL A 20 13.56 -24.83 8.76
C VAL A 20 13.39 -23.79 7.66
N ALA A 21 14.31 -22.84 7.53
CA ALA A 21 14.34 -21.85 6.45
C ALA A 21 14.42 -22.53 5.08
N LEU A 22 15.30 -23.52 4.90
CA LEU A 22 15.40 -24.30 3.66
C LEU A 22 14.11 -25.08 3.35
N ARG A 23 13.39 -25.56 4.37
CA ARG A 23 12.07 -26.17 4.20
C ARG A 23 11.06 -25.14 3.67
N ILE A 24 10.99 -23.94 4.27
CA ILE A 24 10.13 -22.85 3.78
C ILE A 24 10.51 -22.48 2.33
N ILE A 25 11.80 -22.36 2.03
CA ILE A 25 12.31 -22.03 0.69
C ILE A 25 11.79 -23.01 -0.37
N ARG A 26 11.87 -24.31 -0.07
CA ARG A 26 11.39 -25.37 -0.98
C ARG A 26 9.87 -25.35 -1.12
N THR A 27 9.15 -25.26 -0.01
CA THR A 27 7.67 -25.28 0.01
C THR A 27 7.10 -24.06 -0.73
N CYS A 28 7.65 -22.88 -0.47
CA CYS A 28 7.17 -21.62 -1.05
C CYS A 28 7.81 -21.29 -2.40
N ARG A 29 8.82 -22.04 -2.89
CA ARG A 29 9.57 -21.70 -4.11
C ARG A 29 10.07 -20.25 -4.12
N ILE A 30 10.76 -19.85 -3.06
CA ILE A 30 11.41 -18.53 -2.96
C ILE A 30 12.91 -18.66 -3.26
N PRO A 31 13.61 -17.56 -3.61
CA PRO A 31 15.04 -17.60 -3.88
C PRO A 31 15.87 -18.08 -2.67
N ARG A 32 17.02 -18.71 -2.93
CA ARG A 32 17.89 -19.20 -1.85
C ARG A 32 18.52 -18.10 -0.99
N HIS A 33 18.67 -16.88 -1.52
CA HIS A 33 19.26 -15.77 -0.75
C HIS A 33 18.38 -15.34 0.43
N GLU A 34 17.07 -15.65 0.39
CA GLU A 34 16.12 -15.43 1.50
C GLU A 34 16.41 -16.28 2.75
N GLN A 35 17.36 -17.24 2.67
CA GLN A 35 17.67 -18.13 3.79
C GLN A 35 18.07 -17.34 5.04
N GLU A 36 18.89 -16.31 4.88
CA GLU A 36 19.37 -15.50 6.00
C GLU A 36 18.21 -14.75 6.68
N ASP A 37 17.35 -14.12 5.89
CA ASP A 37 16.20 -13.37 6.40
C ASP A 37 15.21 -14.29 7.12
N LEU A 38 14.92 -15.45 6.56
CA LEU A 38 14.09 -16.47 7.21
C LEU A 38 14.72 -16.99 8.50
N ARG A 39 16.04 -17.23 8.53
CA ARG A 39 16.77 -17.64 9.73
C ARG A 39 16.62 -16.58 10.82
N GLN A 40 16.78 -15.30 10.47
CA GLN A 40 16.61 -14.19 11.40
C GLN A 40 15.18 -14.11 11.92
N ASP A 41 14.17 -14.25 11.05
CA ASP A 41 12.76 -14.25 11.42
C ASP A 41 12.43 -15.37 12.44
N LEU A 42 12.99 -16.57 12.23
CA LEU A 42 12.83 -17.73 13.12
C LEU A 42 13.51 -17.52 14.47
N LEU A 43 14.77 -17.06 14.47
CA LEU A 43 15.53 -16.82 15.70
C LEU A 43 14.95 -15.66 16.50
N THR A 44 14.44 -14.61 15.85
CA THR A 44 13.81 -13.46 16.51
C THR A 44 12.55 -13.89 17.25
N ASP A 45 11.71 -14.73 16.65
CA ASP A 45 10.53 -15.29 17.31
C ASP A 45 10.92 -16.17 18.50
N LEU A 46 11.97 -16.99 18.36
CA LEU A 46 12.50 -17.79 19.47
C LEU A 46 13.02 -16.92 20.62
N PHE A 47 13.86 -15.93 20.34
CA PHE A 47 14.44 -15.05 21.37
C PHE A 47 13.36 -14.30 22.16
N ALA A 48 12.28 -13.86 21.50
CA ALA A 48 11.14 -13.25 22.17
C ALA A 48 10.41 -14.22 23.13
N ARG A 49 10.46 -15.53 22.86
CA ARG A 49 9.83 -16.59 23.66
C ARG A 49 10.73 -17.20 24.72
N LEU A 50 12.04 -16.98 24.68
CA LEU A 50 12.98 -17.52 25.69
C LEU A 50 12.65 -17.12 27.13
N LYS A 51 11.97 -15.98 27.33
CA LYS A 51 11.48 -15.58 28.66
C LYS A 51 10.53 -16.59 29.31
N GLY A 52 9.90 -17.46 28.52
CA GLY A 52 9.02 -18.54 28.98
C GLY A 52 9.68 -19.92 28.98
N PHE A 53 10.96 -20.03 28.62
CA PHE A 53 11.68 -21.30 28.67
C PHE A 53 12.09 -21.62 30.12
N ASP A 54 11.83 -22.86 30.54
CA ASP A 54 12.20 -23.38 31.85
C ASP A 54 13.10 -24.61 31.66
N PRO A 55 14.41 -24.51 31.97
CA PRO A 55 15.35 -25.62 31.80
C PRO A 55 15.06 -26.81 32.73
N ALA A 56 14.28 -26.62 33.80
CA ALA A 56 13.86 -27.73 34.66
C ALA A 56 12.77 -28.61 34.01
N ARG A 57 12.09 -28.10 32.98
CA ARG A 57 11.00 -28.80 32.28
C ARG A 57 11.44 -29.49 30.98
N GLY A 58 12.66 -29.23 30.50
CA GLY A 58 13.17 -29.87 29.30
C GLY A 58 14.34 -29.11 28.65
N GLU A 59 14.75 -29.64 27.50
CA GLU A 59 15.88 -29.11 26.74
C GLU A 59 15.49 -27.95 25.81
N LEU A 60 16.47 -27.08 25.55
CA LEU A 60 16.29 -25.91 24.67
C LEU A 60 16.00 -26.30 23.21
N GLY A 61 16.56 -27.41 22.73
CA GLY A 61 16.40 -27.88 21.35
C GLY A 61 14.93 -28.18 20.97
N PRO A 62 14.23 -29.06 21.70
CA PRO A 62 12.80 -29.32 21.49
C PRO A 62 11.93 -28.08 21.64
N PHE A 63 12.22 -27.21 22.62
CA PHE A 63 11.52 -25.93 22.79
C PHE A 63 11.67 -25.04 21.55
N ALA A 64 12.90 -24.92 21.04
CA ALA A 64 13.20 -24.13 19.85
C ALA A 64 12.54 -24.73 18.59
N ALA A 65 12.55 -26.06 18.44
CA ALA A 65 11.89 -26.74 17.32
C ALA A 65 10.40 -26.40 17.27
N ALA A 66 9.70 -26.48 18.42
CA ALA A 66 8.29 -26.10 18.50
C ALA A 66 8.04 -24.63 18.15
N CYS A 67 8.91 -23.72 18.61
CA CYS A 67 8.83 -22.30 18.25
C CYS A 67 9.03 -22.09 16.73
N PHE A 68 10.03 -22.76 16.15
CA PHE A 68 10.33 -22.67 14.72
C PHE A 68 9.21 -23.24 13.86
N ASP A 69 8.59 -24.36 14.24
CA ASP A 69 7.47 -24.92 13.50
C ASP A 69 6.27 -23.97 13.50
N HIS A 70 5.91 -23.41 14.66
CA HIS A 70 4.86 -22.40 14.75
C HIS A 70 5.16 -21.16 13.89
N ARG A 71 6.39 -20.65 13.97
CA ARG A 71 6.78 -19.48 13.17
C ARG A 71 6.81 -19.81 11.67
N ALA A 72 7.29 -20.99 11.29
CA ALA A 72 7.35 -21.43 9.89
C ALA A 72 5.97 -21.52 9.24
N ILE A 73 4.94 -21.99 9.97
CA ILE A 73 3.56 -21.99 9.49
C ILE A 73 3.12 -20.56 9.15
N ARG A 74 3.31 -19.62 10.10
CA ARG A 74 2.92 -18.22 9.89
C ARG A 74 3.67 -17.55 8.74
N LEU A 75 4.97 -17.84 8.59
CA LEU A 75 5.78 -17.33 7.48
C LEU A 75 5.29 -17.87 6.14
N THR A 76 5.01 -19.18 6.07
CA THR A 76 4.48 -19.83 4.86
C THR A 76 3.14 -19.22 4.46
N GLU A 77 2.21 -19.09 5.41
CA GLU A 77 0.91 -18.45 5.15
C GLU A 77 1.06 -17.01 4.67
N ARG A 78 1.95 -16.22 5.28
CA ARG A 78 2.21 -14.83 4.88
C ARG A 78 2.72 -14.76 3.44
N ILE A 79 3.68 -15.61 3.08
CA ILE A 79 4.26 -15.65 1.73
C ILE A 79 3.19 -16.04 0.69
N LEU A 80 2.41 -17.09 0.97
CA LEU A 80 1.37 -17.56 0.05
C LEU A 80 0.24 -16.54 -0.11
N ARG A 81 -0.20 -15.89 0.98
CA ARG A 81 -1.19 -14.81 0.91
C ARG A 81 -0.67 -13.61 0.12
N GLY A 82 0.57 -13.18 0.38
CA GLY A 82 1.18 -12.07 -0.34
C GLY A 82 1.21 -12.29 -1.85
N ARG A 83 1.51 -13.53 -2.28
CA ARG A 83 1.46 -13.92 -3.70
C ARG A 83 0.06 -14.00 -4.28
N ALA A 84 -0.96 -14.33 -3.48
CA ALA A 84 -2.34 -14.33 -3.97
C ALA A 84 -2.85 -12.90 -4.19
N THR A 85 -2.36 -11.93 -3.41
CA THR A 85 -2.76 -10.52 -3.50
C THR A 85 -1.92 -9.67 -4.44
N MET A 86 -0.69 -10.08 -4.75
CA MET A 86 0.25 -9.33 -5.59
C MET A 86 0.64 -10.17 -6.81
N ALA A 87 0.54 -9.60 -8.01
CA ALA A 87 1.16 -10.22 -9.18
C ALA A 87 2.68 -10.23 -8.96
N PRO A 88 3.37 -11.38 -9.11
CA PRO A 88 4.81 -11.50 -8.86
C PRO A 88 5.63 -10.98 -10.05
N ILE A 89 5.18 -9.91 -10.69
CA ILE A 89 5.82 -9.31 -11.86
C ILE A 89 6.51 -8.03 -11.43
N SER A 90 7.76 -7.84 -11.88
CA SER A 90 8.44 -6.56 -11.75
C SER A 90 7.97 -5.63 -12.87
N LEU A 91 7.92 -4.32 -12.60
CA LEU A 91 7.77 -3.35 -13.68
C LEU A 91 9.00 -3.34 -14.59
N ASP A 92 10.17 -3.70 -14.07
CA ASP A 92 11.42 -3.79 -14.84
C ASP A 92 11.54 -5.09 -15.65
N ASP A 93 10.61 -6.04 -15.50
CA ASP A 93 10.64 -7.27 -16.29
C ASP A 93 10.40 -6.95 -17.77
N PRO A 94 11.03 -7.67 -18.71
CA PRO A 94 10.82 -7.43 -20.13
C PRO A 94 9.37 -7.73 -20.53
N GLN A 95 8.77 -6.83 -21.32
CA GLN A 95 7.43 -7.03 -21.83
C GLN A 95 7.41 -8.16 -22.87
N PRO A 96 6.52 -9.16 -22.75
CA PRO A 96 6.40 -10.22 -23.75
C PRO A 96 6.06 -9.64 -25.13
N GLY A 97 6.97 -9.84 -26.11
CA GLY A 97 6.79 -9.33 -27.48
C GLY A 97 7.13 -7.85 -27.68
N GLY A 98 7.60 -7.15 -26.65
CA GLY A 98 8.13 -5.78 -26.76
C GLY A 98 9.62 -5.79 -27.09
N GLU A 99 10.04 -5.01 -28.08
CA GLU A 99 11.46 -4.82 -28.38
C GLU A 99 12.07 -3.85 -27.36
N GLY A 100 12.78 -4.39 -26.37
CA GLY A 100 13.51 -3.59 -25.38
C GLY A 100 12.64 -2.83 -24.36
N LEU A 101 11.32 -3.08 -24.38
CA LEU A 101 10.37 -2.49 -23.44
C LEU A 101 10.24 -3.35 -22.18
N THR A 102 10.01 -2.68 -21.06
CA THR A 102 9.67 -3.28 -19.78
C THR A 102 8.15 -3.32 -19.57
N ILE A 103 7.67 -4.11 -18.62
CA ILE A 103 6.25 -4.12 -18.22
C ILE A 103 5.83 -2.72 -17.78
N GLY A 104 6.71 -1.96 -17.12
CA GLY A 104 6.47 -0.58 -16.70
C GLY A 104 6.18 0.36 -17.87
N ASP A 105 6.86 0.17 -19.00
CA ASP A 105 6.65 0.99 -20.21
C ASP A 105 5.27 0.76 -20.86
N SER A 106 4.60 -0.35 -20.53
CA SER A 106 3.25 -0.65 -21.00
C SER A 106 2.14 -0.02 -20.16
N VAL A 107 2.48 0.57 -19.01
CA VAL A 107 1.53 1.25 -18.12
C VAL A 107 1.43 2.70 -18.56
N ALA A 108 0.28 3.11 -19.10
CA ALA A 108 0.06 4.49 -19.51
C ALA A 108 0.05 5.43 -18.30
N GLU A 109 0.52 6.66 -18.46
CA GLU A 109 0.43 7.68 -17.40
C GLU A 109 -1.03 7.94 -16.98
N ALA A 110 -1.98 7.78 -17.91
CA ALA A 110 -3.42 7.86 -17.66
C ALA A 110 -3.94 6.78 -16.68
N ASP A 111 -3.25 5.64 -16.58
CA ASP A 111 -3.55 4.57 -15.62
C ASP A 111 -2.69 4.70 -14.35
N GLY A 112 -1.80 5.69 -14.31
CA GLY A 112 -0.89 5.95 -13.21
C GLY A 112 -1.57 6.60 -12.00
N TYR A 113 -0.83 6.58 -10.89
CA TYR A 113 -1.29 7.17 -9.63
C TYR A 113 -1.60 8.68 -9.74
N GLY A 114 -0.87 9.40 -10.60
CA GLY A 114 -1.10 10.82 -10.87
C GLY A 114 -2.49 11.07 -11.46
N ALA A 115 -2.90 10.31 -12.48
CA ALA A 115 -4.24 10.40 -13.06
C ALA A 115 -5.33 10.09 -12.03
N TRP A 116 -5.11 9.06 -11.18
CA TRP A 116 -6.04 8.72 -10.10
C TRP A 116 -6.21 9.86 -9.08
N LEU A 117 -5.14 10.60 -8.78
CA LEU A 117 -5.18 11.80 -7.95
C LEU A 117 -5.66 13.06 -8.70
N GLY A 118 -6.05 12.94 -9.96
CA GLY A 118 -6.52 14.04 -10.80
C GLY A 118 -5.41 14.98 -11.27
N GLN A 119 -4.14 14.56 -11.19
CA GLN A 119 -3.02 15.31 -11.76
C GLN A 119 -3.11 15.32 -13.29
N PRO A 120 -2.68 16.40 -13.94
CA PRO A 120 -2.59 16.44 -15.39
C PRO A 120 -1.49 15.48 -15.86
N THR A 121 -1.88 14.43 -16.57
CA THR A 121 -0.97 13.45 -17.20
C THR A 121 -0.74 13.74 -18.68
N ASP A 122 -1.46 14.71 -19.24
CA ASP A 122 -1.26 15.22 -20.59
C ASP A 122 -1.42 16.74 -20.58
N ALA A 123 -0.41 17.46 -21.08
CA ALA A 123 -0.41 18.90 -21.17
C ALA A 123 -1.53 19.44 -22.08
N PHE A 124 -1.89 18.71 -23.14
CA PHE A 124 -2.98 19.09 -24.03
C PHE A 124 -4.33 18.89 -23.34
N ALA A 125 -4.58 17.71 -22.75
CA ALA A 125 -5.78 17.47 -21.94
C ALA A 125 -5.91 18.45 -20.76
N ALA A 126 -4.79 18.89 -20.15
CA ALA A 126 -4.81 19.92 -19.11
C ALA A 126 -5.24 21.29 -19.64
N ALA A 127 -4.76 21.68 -20.82
CA ALA A 127 -5.16 22.91 -21.49
C ALA A 127 -6.64 22.86 -21.93
N GLU A 128 -7.09 21.75 -22.51
CA GLU A 128 -8.49 21.52 -22.87
C GLU A 128 -9.40 21.59 -21.64
N ARG A 129 -9.04 20.89 -20.55
CA ARG A 129 -9.79 20.96 -19.28
C ARG A 129 -9.88 22.38 -18.74
N ARG A 130 -8.81 23.19 -18.87
CA ARG A 130 -8.83 24.60 -18.46
C ARG A 130 -9.77 25.43 -19.33
N ILE A 131 -9.76 25.22 -20.65
CA ILE A 131 -10.67 25.89 -21.59
C ILE A 131 -12.13 25.51 -21.30
N ASP A 132 -12.40 24.23 -21.05
CA ASP A 132 -13.74 23.75 -20.76
C ASP A 132 -14.25 24.27 -19.41
N LEU A 133 -13.38 24.34 -18.40
CA LEU A 133 -13.71 24.94 -17.11
C LEU A 133 -14.01 26.44 -17.25
N ASP A 134 -13.20 27.18 -18.01
CA ASP A 134 -13.42 28.63 -18.25
C ASP A 134 -14.76 28.87 -18.96
N ARG A 135 -15.06 28.07 -19.99
CA ARG A 135 -16.36 28.09 -20.67
C ARG A 135 -17.51 27.77 -19.71
N ALA A 136 -17.37 26.74 -18.88
CA ALA A 136 -18.38 26.34 -17.91
C ALA A 136 -18.63 27.41 -16.85
N LEU A 137 -17.57 28.00 -16.28
CA LEU A 137 -17.66 29.11 -15.34
C LEU A 137 -18.35 30.33 -15.96
N GLY A 138 -18.14 30.59 -17.25
CA GLY A 138 -18.84 31.63 -18.00
C GLY A 138 -20.36 31.43 -18.13
N THR A 139 -20.87 30.21 -17.94
CA THR A 139 -22.32 29.92 -17.93
C THR A 139 -22.95 30.03 -16.54
N LEU A 140 -22.13 30.10 -15.48
CA LEU A 140 -22.62 30.21 -14.11
C LEU A 140 -23.06 31.64 -13.80
N PRO A 141 -24.10 31.84 -12.96
CA PRO A 141 -24.42 33.16 -12.42
C PRO A 141 -23.25 33.72 -11.62
N ALA A 142 -23.00 35.02 -11.80
CA ALA A 142 -21.90 35.73 -11.15
C ALA A 142 -21.85 35.55 -9.63
N GLU A 143 -23.01 35.40 -8.98
CA GLU A 143 -23.17 35.15 -7.54
C GLU A 143 -22.52 33.84 -7.06
N THR A 144 -22.29 32.87 -7.95
CA THR A 144 -21.70 31.56 -7.61
C THR A 144 -20.19 31.50 -7.78
N LEU A 145 -19.59 32.46 -8.50
CA LEU A 145 -18.14 32.51 -8.73
C LEU A 145 -17.32 32.73 -7.43
N PRO A 146 -17.75 33.58 -6.48
CA PRO A 146 -17.03 33.73 -5.20
C PRO A 146 -16.94 32.41 -4.43
N LEU A 147 -18.02 31.61 -4.42
CA LEU A 147 -18.00 30.29 -3.78
C LEU A 147 -17.01 29.34 -4.46
N CYS A 148 -16.86 29.41 -5.79
CA CYS A 148 -15.89 28.59 -6.53
C CYS A 148 -14.44 28.95 -6.16
N ALA A 149 -14.13 30.25 -6.07
CA ALA A 149 -12.82 30.73 -5.63
C ALA A 149 -12.49 30.23 -4.22
N GLU A 150 -13.46 30.33 -3.32
CA GLU A 150 -13.33 29.88 -1.93
C GLU A 150 -13.08 28.38 -1.79
N LEU A 151 -13.72 27.57 -2.64
CA LEU A 151 -13.52 26.12 -2.69
C LEU A 151 -12.14 25.70 -3.21
N THR A 152 -11.38 26.61 -3.82
CA THR A 152 -10.01 26.35 -4.27
C THR A 152 -9.03 26.32 -3.10
N GLU A 153 -9.32 27.10 -2.04
CA GLU A 153 -8.44 27.22 -0.87
C GLU A 153 -8.96 26.47 0.36
N ARG A 154 -10.28 26.24 0.44
CA ARG A 154 -10.95 25.73 1.64
C ARG A 154 -11.88 24.57 1.31
N SER A 155 -11.87 23.54 2.15
CA SER A 155 -12.81 22.43 2.03
C SER A 155 -14.25 22.89 2.31
N PRO A 156 -15.27 22.20 1.76
CA PRO A 156 -16.67 22.45 2.10
C PRO A 156 -16.96 22.44 3.61
N HIS A 157 -16.20 21.65 4.38
CA HIS A 157 -16.33 21.58 5.83
C HIS A 157 -15.81 22.85 6.52
N GLU A 158 -14.67 23.37 6.09
CA GLU A 158 -14.07 24.60 6.62
C GLU A 158 -14.94 25.82 6.27
N LEU A 159 -15.45 25.88 5.04
CA LEU A 159 -16.41 26.91 4.62
C LEU A 159 -17.70 26.85 5.44
N ALA A 160 -18.24 25.65 5.68
CA ALA A 160 -19.40 25.46 6.55
C ALA A 160 -19.18 25.92 8.01
N LYS A 161 -17.93 25.95 8.48
CA LYS A 161 -17.57 26.38 9.83
C LYS A 161 -17.32 27.89 9.90
N ALA A 162 -16.74 28.47 8.86
CA ALA A 162 -16.39 29.89 8.78
C ALA A 162 -17.54 30.77 8.26
N SER A 163 -18.51 30.19 7.55
CA SER A 163 -19.59 30.94 6.92
C SER A 163 -20.71 31.30 7.91
N PRO A 164 -21.30 32.50 7.81
CA PRO A 164 -22.52 32.86 8.55
C PRO A 164 -23.78 32.14 8.03
N THR A 165 -23.72 31.43 6.89
CA THR A 165 -24.85 30.64 6.36
C THR A 165 -24.94 29.26 6.99
N SER A 166 -26.15 28.70 7.07
CA SER A 166 -26.34 27.34 7.57
C SER A 166 -25.59 26.31 6.71
N ARG A 167 -25.09 25.22 7.34
CA ARG A 167 -24.46 24.10 6.62
C ARG A 167 -25.38 23.55 5.52
N ALA A 168 -26.67 23.43 5.80
CA ALA A 168 -27.66 22.94 4.84
C ALA A 168 -27.75 23.82 3.58
N THR A 169 -27.71 25.14 3.75
CA THR A 169 -27.71 26.11 2.64
C THR A 169 -26.45 25.97 1.79
N LEU A 170 -25.28 25.86 2.42
CA LEU A 170 -24.00 25.66 1.70
C LEU A 170 -24.02 24.38 0.86
N TYR A 171 -24.41 23.24 1.44
CA TYR A 171 -24.47 21.98 0.71
C TYR A 171 -25.51 21.99 -0.42
N ARG A 172 -26.61 22.74 -0.27
CA ARG A 172 -27.58 22.96 -1.36
C ARG A 172 -26.95 23.74 -2.52
N HIS A 173 -26.23 24.83 -2.23
CA HIS A 173 -25.52 25.59 -3.25
C HIS A 173 -24.42 24.75 -3.93
N LEU A 174 -23.68 23.94 -3.18
CA LEU A 174 -22.70 23.00 -3.74
C LEU A 174 -23.34 21.96 -4.66
N ARG A 175 -24.51 21.43 -4.30
CA ARG A 175 -25.24 20.51 -5.15
C ARG A 175 -25.70 21.18 -6.44
N GLU A 176 -26.21 22.40 -6.36
CA GLU A 176 -26.63 23.17 -7.53
C GLU A 176 -25.45 23.52 -8.44
N LEU A 177 -24.32 23.94 -7.86
CA LEU A 177 -23.06 24.17 -8.58
C LEU A 177 -22.62 22.92 -9.34
N ARG A 178 -22.61 21.75 -8.69
CA ARG A 178 -22.29 20.47 -9.33
C ARG A 178 -23.21 20.14 -10.50
N LEU A 179 -24.52 20.38 -10.36
CA LEU A 179 -25.47 20.13 -11.45
C LEU A 179 -25.24 21.05 -12.63
N ARG A 180 -24.94 22.33 -12.39
CA ARG A 180 -24.66 23.29 -13.46
C ARG A 180 -23.35 22.97 -14.18
N LEU A 181 -22.30 22.62 -13.43
CA LEU A 181 -21.03 22.15 -14.00
C LEU A 181 -21.22 20.88 -14.83
N LEU A 182 -22.04 19.93 -14.35
CA LEU A 182 -22.37 18.71 -15.10
C LEU A 182 -23.08 19.02 -16.42
N VAL A 183 -24.08 19.93 -16.41
CA VAL A 183 -24.77 20.38 -17.63
C VAL A 183 -23.81 21.08 -18.60
N ALA A 184 -22.81 21.80 -18.07
CA ALA A 184 -21.76 22.43 -18.87
C ALA A 184 -20.67 21.45 -19.36
N GLY A 185 -20.82 20.14 -19.10
CA GLY A 185 -19.89 19.10 -19.55
C GLY A 185 -18.74 18.80 -18.60
N ILE A 186 -18.74 19.35 -17.38
CA ILE A 186 -17.74 19.09 -16.34
C ILE A 186 -18.33 18.08 -15.33
N PRO A 187 -18.05 16.77 -15.46
CA PRO A 187 -18.57 15.78 -14.52
C PRO A 187 -17.92 15.94 -13.14
N ALA A 188 -18.70 15.67 -12.09
CA ALA A 188 -18.10 15.39 -10.79
C ALA A 188 -17.31 14.08 -10.93
N THR A 189 -16.00 14.14 -10.69
CA THR A 189 -15.11 12.97 -10.67
C THR A 189 -15.75 11.85 -9.84
N ALA A 190 -15.91 10.68 -10.44
CA ALA A 190 -16.30 9.44 -9.75
C ALA A 190 -15.16 8.93 -8.88
#